data_AF-R5GVU8-F1
#
_entry.id   AF-R5GVU8-F1
#
_cell.length_a   1.000
_cell.length_b   1.000
_cell.length_c   1.000
_cell.angle_alpha   90.00
_cell.angle_beta   90.00
_cell.angle_gamma   90.00
#
_symmetry.space_group_name_H-M   'P 1'
#
loop_
_entity.id
_entity.type
_entity.pdbx_description
1 polymer ?
#
loop_
_entity_poly.entity_id
_entity_poly.type
_entity_poly.pdbx_seq_one_letter_code
_entity_poly.pdbx_strand_id
1 'polypeptide(L)'
;MFLLTDGAPTDNLDDGIEALKHVSTSNIIACAAGANANTNTLRKITNNVLMMNNLTAGDLAAFFAWVSGSIKASSKSIDAKPGEAIQLPPPPQGFAIVP
;
A
#
# COMPACT_ATOMS: atom_id res chain seq x y z
N MET A 1 -6.49 4.43 3.35
CA MET A 1 -7.03 4.06 2.03
C MET A 1 -6.26 2.85 1.52
N PHE A 2 -6.98 1.83 1.05
CA PHE A 2 -6.39 0.70 0.32
C PHE A 2 -6.64 0.89 -1.18
N LEU A 3 -5.61 0.77 -2.00
CA LEU A 3 -5.68 0.79 -3.46
C LEU A 3 -5.30 -0.60 -3.98
N LEU A 4 -6.20 -1.28 -4.69
CA LEU A 4 -5.94 -2.62 -5.22
C LEU A 4 -6.11 -2.58 -6.75
N THR A 5 -5.15 -3.13 -7.48
CA THR A 5 -5.22 -3.26 -8.95
C THR A 5 -4.37 -4.44 -9.44
N ASP A 6 -4.82 -5.07 -10.52
CA ASP A 6 -4.11 -6.13 -11.24
C ASP A 6 -3.49 -5.66 -12.57
N GLY A 7 -3.54 -4.36 -12.86
CA GLY A 7 -3.18 -3.81 -14.16
C GLY A 7 -2.45 -2.46 -14.12
N ALA A 8 -2.46 -1.80 -15.27
CA ALA A 8 -1.94 -0.44 -15.46
C ALA A 8 -3.11 0.54 -15.69
N PRO A 9 -2.98 1.82 -15.30
CA PRO A 9 -3.99 2.80 -15.62
C PRO A 9 -4.12 3.00 -17.14
N THR A 10 -5.35 3.22 -17.60
CA THR A 10 -5.66 3.57 -19.00
C THR A 10 -5.52 5.07 -19.27
N ASP A 11 -5.57 5.88 -18.22
CA ASP A 11 -5.55 7.34 -18.28
C ASP A 11 -4.25 7.92 -17.70
N ASN A 12 -4.04 9.22 -17.92
CA ASN A 12 -2.99 9.94 -17.20
C ASN A 12 -3.42 10.22 -15.75
N LEU A 13 -2.64 9.73 -14.79
CA LEU A 13 -2.91 9.89 -13.36
C LEU A 13 -2.19 11.09 -12.72
N ASP A 14 -1.28 11.76 -13.44
CA ASP A 14 -0.35 12.74 -12.85
C ASP A 14 -1.09 13.87 -12.09
N ASP A 15 -2.15 14.44 -12.67
CA ASP A 15 -2.96 15.49 -12.02
C ASP A 15 -3.64 14.99 -10.74
N GLY A 16 -4.14 13.75 -10.76
CA GLY A 16 -4.79 13.13 -9.61
C GLY A 16 -3.79 12.81 -8.49
N ILE A 17 -2.58 12.38 -8.85
CA ILE A 17 -1.48 12.15 -7.90
C ILE A 17 -1.05 13.46 -7.25
N GLU A 18 -0.98 14.56 -8.02
CA GLU A 18 -0.64 15.87 -7.47
C GLU A 18 -1.73 16.38 -6.52
N ALA A 19 -3.00 16.29 -6.93
CA ALA A 19 -4.12 16.67 -6.08
C ALA A 19 -4.14 15.88 -4.76
N LEU A 20 -3.78 14.60 -4.80
CA LEU A 20 -3.75 13.72 -3.63
C LEU A 20 -2.76 14.19 -2.55
N LYS A 21 -1.66 14.85 -2.93
CA LYS A 21 -0.68 15.41 -1.98
C LYS A 21 -1.26 16.55 -1.14
N HIS A 22 -2.29 17.23 -1.63
CA HIS A 22 -2.96 18.32 -0.93
C HIS A 22 -4.15 17.87 -0.10
N VAL A 23 -4.52 16.59 -0.18
CA VAL A 23 -5.58 16.01 0.63
C VAL A 23 -4.96 15.40 1.89
N SER A 24 -5.63 15.58 3.03
CA SER A 24 -5.31 14.85 4.26
C SER A 24 -5.61 13.35 4.10
N THR A 25 -4.71 12.63 3.43
CA THR A 25 -4.76 11.18 3.35
C THR A 25 -3.78 10.62 4.37
N SER A 26 -4.27 10.13 5.51
CA SER A 26 -3.39 9.68 6.59
C SER A 26 -2.45 8.56 6.12
N ASN A 27 -2.97 7.59 5.34
CA ASN A 27 -2.19 6.45 4.84
C ASN A 27 -2.79 5.85 3.56
N ILE A 28 -1.96 5.59 2.56
CA ILE A 28 -2.31 4.87 1.33
C ILE A 28 -1.48 3.61 1.24
N ILE A 29 -2.12 2.46 1.09
CA ILE A 29 -1.48 1.16 0.91
C ILE A 29 -1.93 0.60 -0.43
N ALA A 30 -0.98 0.39 -1.33
CA ALA A 30 -1.22 -0.10 -2.67
C ALA A 30 -0.90 -1.60 -2.74
N CYS A 31 -1.83 -2.39 -3.30
CA CYS A 31 -1.65 -3.82 -3.53
C CYS A 31 -1.68 -4.09 -5.03
N ALA A 32 -0.55 -4.55 -5.56
CA ALA A 32 -0.37 -5.06 -6.90
C ALA A 32 -0.80 -6.54 -6.93
N ALA A 33 -1.96 -6.81 -7.51
CA ALA A 33 -2.56 -8.14 -7.59
C ALA A 33 -2.15 -8.84 -8.88
N GLY A 34 -1.10 -9.67 -8.82
CA GLY A 34 -0.62 -10.43 -9.96
C GLY A 34 0.37 -9.68 -10.87
N ALA A 35 0.86 -10.41 -11.87
CA ALA A 35 2.05 -10.03 -12.65
C ALA A 35 1.85 -8.81 -13.57
N ASN A 36 0.59 -8.49 -13.93
CA ASN A 36 0.28 -7.39 -14.84
C ASN A 36 0.13 -6.04 -14.12
N ALA A 37 0.15 -6.03 -12.79
CA ALA A 37 0.01 -4.82 -12.00
C ALA A 37 1.24 -3.91 -12.14
N ASN A 38 1.01 -2.64 -12.48
CA ASN A 38 2.10 -1.68 -12.69
C ASN A 38 2.59 -1.08 -11.36
N THR A 39 3.55 -1.75 -10.73
CA THR A 39 4.16 -1.30 -9.46
C THR A 39 4.88 0.05 -9.56
N ASN A 40 5.42 0.42 -10.73
CA ASN A 40 6.04 1.73 -10.94
C ASN A 40 5.00 2.85 -10.78
N THR A 41 3.82 2.67 -11.35
CA THR A 41 2.72 3.64 -11.20
C THR A 41 2.24 3.71 -9.75
N LEU A 42 2.06 2.56 -9.09
CA LEU A 42 1.64 2.53 -7.68
C LEU A 42 2.65 3.24 -6.76
N ARG A 43 3.96 3.13 -7.04
CA ARG A 43 5.00 3.85 -6.30
C ARG A 43 4.94 5.37 -6.44
N LYS A 44 4.38 5.89 -7.54
CA LYS A 44 4.12 7.33 -7.66
C LYS A 44 3.05 7.83 -6.68
N ILE A 45 2.16 6.93 -6.24
CA ILE A 45 1.04 7.22 -5.35
C ILE A 45 1.44 7.04 -3.88
N THR A 46 2.18 5.96 -3.57
CA THR A 46 2.59 5.64 -2.20
C THR A 46 3.86 4.80 -2.17
N ASN A 47 4.66 4.95 -1.11
CA ASN A 47 5.81 4.08 -0.83
C ASN A 47 5.40 2.70 -0.30
N ASN A 48 4.14 2.54 0.12
CA ASN A 48 3.62 1.29 0.67
C ASN A 48 3.00 0.43 -0.45
N VAL A 49 3.85 -0.14 -1.31
CA VAL A 49 3.44 -1.02 -2.41
C VAL A 49 3.74 -2.48 -2.08
N LEU A 50 2.71 -3.31 -2.12
CA LEU A 50 2.76 -4.73 -1.80
C LEU A 50 2.37 -5.55 -3.02
N MET A 51 3.13 -6.58 -3.35
CA MET A 51 2.80 -7.50 -4.44
C MET A 51 2.16 -8.77 -3.89
N MET A 52 1.06 -9.17 -4.51
CA MET A 52 0.30 -10.38 -4.19
C MET A 52 0.28 -11.29 -5.43
N ASN A 53 1.12 -12.32 -5.43
CA ASN A 53 1.20 -13.26 -6.56
C ASN A 53 0.17 -14.40 -6.47
N ASN A 54 -0.25 -14.77 -5.26
CA ASN A 54 -1.29 -15.76 -5.02
C ASN A 54 -2.47 -15.12 -4.26
N LEU A 55 -3.68 -15.35 -4.76
CA LEU A 55 -4.92 -14.79 -4.22
C LEU A 55 -5.87 -15.90 -3.76
N THR A 56 -5.54 -16.61 -2.69
CA THR A 56 -6.59 -17.36 -1.99
C THR A 56 -7.33 -16.42 -1.03
N ALA A 57 -8.59 -16.75 -0.71
CA ALA A 57 -9.37 -15.98 0.26
C ALA A 57 -8.69 -15.94 1.65
N GLY A 58 -7.95 -16.99 2.02
CA GLY A 58 -7.17 -17.06 3.25
C GLY A 58 -5.99 -16.09 3.26
N ASP A 59 -5.26 -15.99 2.14
CA ASP A 59 -4.13 -15.07 2.00
C ASP A 59 -4.57 -13.62 2.17
N LEU A 60 -5.67 -13.23 1.51
CA LEU A 60 -6.21 -11.87 1.61
C LEU A 60 -6.67 -11.52 3.04
N ALA A 61 -7.27 -12.47 3.76
CA ALA A 61 -7.67 -12.26 5.15
C ALA A 61 -6.46 -12.07 6.07
N ALA A 62 -5.43 -12.93 5.94
CA ALA A 62 -4.19 -12.82 6.70
C ALA A 62 -3.45 -11.49 6.40
N PHE A 63 -3.48 -11.08 5.13
CA PHE A 63 -2.93 -9.81 4.68
C PHE A 63 -3.58 -8.62 5.37
N PHE A 64 -4.91 -8.50 5.31
CA PHE A 64 -5.61 -7.37 5.92
C PHE A 64 -5.46 -7.36 7.44
N ALA A 65 -5.41 -8.53 8.08
CA ALA A 65 -5.12 -8.64 9.52
C ALA A 65 -3.72 -8.09 9.84
N TRP A 66 -2.71 -8.49 9.07
CA TRP A 66 -1.34 -8.01 9.23
C TRP A 66 -1.21 -6.50 8.98
N VAL A 67 -1.77 -5.96 7.89
CA VAL A 67 -1.73 -4.52 7.61
C VAL A 67 -2.42 -3.73 8.73
N SER A 68 -3.60 -4.17 9.15
CA SER A 68 -4.36 -3.50 10.22
C SER A 68 -3.59 -3.53 11.54
N GLY A 69 -2.92 -4.64 11.87
CA GLY A 69 -2.03 -4.74 13.03
C GLY A 69 -0.82 -3.81 12.94
N SER A 70 -0.24 -3.70 11.74
CA SER A 70 0.90 -2.83 11.45
C SER A 70 0.57 -1.36 11.64
N ILE A 71 -0.56 -0.91 11.06
CA ILE A 71 -1.03 0.47 11.24
C ILE A 71 -1.30 0.77 12.71
N LYS A 72 -1.90 -0.16 13.47
CA LYS A 72 -2.14 0.03 14.91
C LYS A 72 -0.84 0.15 15.72
N ALA A 73 0.22 -0.55 15.32
CA ALA A 73 1.53 -0.42 15.96
C ALA A 73 2.18 0.93 15.63
N SER A 74 2.17 1.34 14.37
CA SER A 74 2.76 2.60 13.91
C SER A 74 1.93 3.83 14.31
N SER A 75 0.61 3.72 14.48
CA SER A 75 -0.21 4.84 14.96
C SER A 75 0.15 5.24 16.38
N LYS A 76 0.61 4.30 17.21
CA LYS A 76 1.14 4.60 18.55
C LYS A 76 2.48 5.33 18.52
N SER A 77 3.26 5.22 17.44
CA SER A 77 4.53 5.94 17.27
C SER A 77 4.38 7.29 16.56
N ILE A 78 3.33 7.49 15.75
CA ILE A 78 3.02 8.79 15.11
C ILE A 78 2.73 9.88 16.14
N ASP A 79 2.08 9.55 17.27
CA ASP A 79 1.91 10.49 18.39
C ASP A 79 3.25 10.96 18.98
N ALA A 80 4.32 10.18 18.82
CA ALA A 80 5.66 10.53 19.28
C ALA A 80 6.46 11.35 18.25
N LYS A 81 6.13 11.27 16.95
CA LYS A 81 6.80 11.98 15.85
C LYS A 81 5.85 12.25 14.67
N PRO A 82 5.24 13.44 14.61
CA PRO A 82 4.39 13.84 13.49
C PRO A 82 5.21 13.95 12.20
N GLY A 83 4.80 13.23 11.15
CA GLY A 83 5.35 13.39 9.79
C GLY A 83 6.31 12.30 9.31
N GLU A 84 6.67 11.31 10.12
CA GLU A 84 7.40 10.13 9.63
C GLU A 84 6.45 9.20 8.84
N ALA A 85 6.90 8.71 7.69
CA ALA A 85 6.15 7.75 6.88
C ALA A 85 5.97 6.43 7.66
N ILE A 86 4.78 5.84 7.62
CA ILE A 86 4.56 4.52 8.23
C ILE A 86 5.50 3.51 7.58
N GLN A 87 6.39 2.95 8.39
CA GLN A 87 7.12 1.75 8.04
C GLN A 87 6.26 0.54 8.41
N LEU A 88 5.82 -0.16 7.39
CA LEU A 88 5.23 -1.48 7.56
C LEU A 88 6.31 -2.43 8.11
N PRO A 89 5.97 -3.32 9.05
CA PRO A 89 6.88 -4.37 9.49
C PRO A 89 7.21 -5.30 8.31
N PRO A 90 8.10 -6.28 8.49
CA PRO A 90 8.34 -7.29 7.47
C PRO A 90 7.02 -8.00 7.09
N PRO A 91 6.77 -8.22 5.79
CA PRO A 91 5.56 -8.90 5.35
C PRO A 91 5.57 -10.38 5.77
N PRO A 92 4.39 -10.98 6.03
CA PRO A 92 4.29 -12.41 6.28
C PRO A 92 4.63 -13.23 5.02
N GLN A 93 4.94 -14.51 5.20
CA GLN A 93 5.32 -15.43 4.12
C GLN A 93 4.26 -15.43 3.00
N GLY A 94 4.69 -15.19 1.75
CA GLY A 94 3.80 -15.11 0.58
C GLY A 94 3.53 -13.69 0.07
N PHE A 95 3.93 -12.66 0.84
CA PHE A 95 3.83 -11.26 0.42
C PHE A 95 5.23 -10.66 0.28
N ALA A 96 5.44 -9.84 -0.76
CA ALA A 96 6.68 -9.12 -0.97
C ALA A 96 6.41 -7.61 -1.03
N ILE A 97 7.17 -6.83 -0.24
CA ILE A 97 7.28 -5.40 -0.47
C ILE A 97 8.12 -5.23 -1.72
N VAL A 98 7.58 -4.55 -2.72
CA VAL A 98 8.33 -4.25 -3.93
C VAL A 98 9.19 -3.03 -3.62
N PRO A 99 10.53 -3.12 -3.70
CA PRO A 99 11.39 -1.96 -3.46
C PRO A 99 11.14 -0.84 -4.46
#